data_AF-A0A3P6R9E7-F1
#
_entry.id   AF-A0A3P6R9E7-F1
#
_cell.length_a   1.000
_cell.length_b   1.000
_cell.length_c   1.000
_cell.angle_alpha   90.00
_cell.angle_beta   90.00
_cell.angle_gamma   90.00
#
_symmetry.space_group_name_H-M   'P 1'
#
loop_
_entity.id
_entity.type
_entity.pdbx_description
1 polymer ?
#
loop_
_entity_poly.entity_id
_entity_poly.type
_entity_poly.pdbx_seq_one_letter_code
_entity_poly.pdbx_strand_id
1 'polypeptide(L)'
;MLSRAILSKIHHHLLTNDYIRHQHITEGDKHDVYVYLGKGPGDLTARHRHSNILRLSSAVEILHGQQYNRTPAHRLDAYVYQALNVATSAFDGADGSDIEDFRSLLMLESSINNTFCYCEQCPVGTTVLNHIHERAGELPRQLQGRVAQVGLGQEAKIFSLEQIWLDIPKVHIPDEDQPWDRWEELEHGQYRERCSSDCSNLDCSLHEDLQPWYHPLGNPDTTNWPYDVPDEYDYDSDGTDPDAENHYGLY
;
A
#
# COMPACT_ATOMS: atom_id res chain seq x y z
N MET A 1 0.68 -6.74 24.85
CA MET A 1 2.08 -6.57 24.39
C MET A 1 2.17 -6.58 22.86
N LEU A 2 1.59 -7.58 22.17
CA LEU A 2 1.63 -7.67 20.70
C LEU A 2 1.11 -6.41 19.97
N SER A 3 -0.02 -5.84 20.41
CA SER A 3 -0.60 -4.64 19.78
C SER A 3 0.33 -3.43 19.80
N ARG A 4 1.11 -3.24 20.87
CA ARG A 4 2.06 -2.10 20.95
C ARG A 4 3.23 -2.27 19.98
N ALA A 5 3.77 -3.48 19.85
CA ALA A 5 4.84 -3.76 18.89
C ALA A 5 4.38 -3.55 17.43
N ILE A 6 3.16 -3.99 17.10
CA ILE A 6 2.53 -3.76 15.79
C ILE A 6 2.37 -2.26 15.52
N LEU A 7 1.78 -1.52 16.47
CA LEU A 7 1.59 -0.07 16.34
C LEU A 7 2.93 0.65 16.17
N SER A 8 3.94 0.31 16.97
CA SER A 8 5.28 0.89 16.86
C SER A 8 5.93 0.59 15.50
N LYS A 9 5.77 -0.63 14.98
CA LYS A 9 6.29 -0.99 13.65
C LYS A 9 5.61 -0.17 12.55
N ILE A 10 4.27 -0.11 12.56
CA ILE A 10 3.50 0.68 11.60
C ILE A 10 3.93 2.15 11.65
N HIS A 11 3.93 2.74 12.84
CA HIS A 11 4.30 4.13 13.01
C HIS A 11 5.74 4.41 12.57
N HIS A 12 6.71 3.55 12.93
CA HIS A 12 8.10 3.70 12.50
C HIS A 12 8.23 3.68 10.97
N HIS A 13 7.61 2.71 10.29
CA HIS A 13 7.68 2.62 8.84
C HIS A 13 7.05 3.82 8.13
N LEU A 14 5.97 4.38 8.67
CA LEU A 14 5.35 5.60 8.13
C LEU A 14 6.28 6.82 8.21
N LEU A 15 7.14 6.87 9.23
CA LEU A 15 8.10 7.95 9.42
C LEU A 15 9.37 7.76 8.58
N THR A 16 9.84 6.53 8.42
CA THR A 16 11.16 6.24 7.82
C THR A 16 11.13 5.77 6.38
N ASN A 17 9.97 5.39 5.84
CA ASN A 17 9.86 4.85 4.49
C ASN A 17 9.02 5.78 3.60
N ASP A 18 9.70 6.55 2.76
CA ASP A 18 9.06 7.48 1.83
C ASP A 18 8.09 6.76 0.88
N TYR A 19 8.44 5.60 0.32
CA TYR A 19 7.56 4.86 -0.58
C TYR A 19 6.22 4.50 0.07
N ILE A 20 6.28 4.04 1.32
CA ILE A 20 5.09 3.76 2.13
C ILE A 20 4.36 5.06 2.42
N ARG A 21 5.04 6.12 2.88
CA ARG A 21 4.45 7.43 3.17
C ARG A 21 3.67 8.02 1.98
N HIS A 22 4.17 7.90 0.75
CA HIS A 22 3.50 8.37 -0.47
C HIS A 22 2.24 7.56 -0.83
N GLN A 23 2.00 6.41 -0.17
CA GLN A 23 0.79 5.60 -0.33
C GLN A 23 -0.24 5.85 0.77
N HIS A 24 0.02 6.83 1.64
CA HIS A 24 -0.78 7.15 2.80
C HIS A 24 -1.23 8.60 2.80
N ILE A 25 -2.25 8.87 3.61
CA ILE A 25 -2.72 10.25 3.79
C ILE A 25 -1.72 10.93 4.72
N THR A 26 -1.07 11.97 4.22
CA THR A 26 -0.16 12.87 4.96
C THR A 26 -0.86 14.18 5.31
N GLU A 27 -0.56 14.72 6.49
CA GLU A 27 -1.10 16.02 6.91
C GLU A 27 -0.49 17.11 6.02
N GLY A 28 -1.31 17.87 5.30
CA GLY A 28 -0.85 19.01 4.48
C GLY A 28 -0.99 18.82 2.96
N ASP A 29 -1.19 17.61 2.47
CA ASP A 29 -1.47 17.39 1.05
C ASP A 29 -2.93 17.72 0.75
N LYS A 30 -3.12 18.99 0.39
CA LYS A 30 -4.33 19.46 -0.27
C LYS A 30 -4.55 18.64 -1.53
N HIS A 31 -5.45 17.66 -1.46
CA HIS A 31 -6.23 17.11 -2.57
C HIS A 31 -5.47 16.30 -3.66
N ASP A 32 -4.14 16.38 -3.77
CA ASP A 32 -3.44 15.90 -4.99
C ASP A 32 -2.64 14.60 -4.85
N VAL A 33 -2.54 13.98 -3.66
CA VAL A 33 -1.78 12.72 -3.44
C VAL A 33 -2.70 11.51 -3.21
N TYR A 34 -3.95 11.58 -3.68
CA TYR A 34 -4.84 10.42 -3.73
C TYR A 34 -4.70 9.71 -5.08
N VAL A 35 -3.59 8.99 -5.29
CA VAL A 35 -3.33 8.40 -6.62
C VAL A 35 -4.19 7.16 -6.89
N TYR A 36 -4.82 6.57 -5.86
CA TYR A 36 -5.72 5.40 -5.99
C TYR A 36 -6.80 5.39 -4.89
N LEU A 37 -8.10 5.26 -5.19
CA LEU A 37 -9.17 4.98 -4.20
C LEU A 37 -9.24 5.98 -3.01
N GLY A 38 -9.41 7.26 -3.34
CA GLY A 38 -9.22 8.39 -2.40
C GLY A 38 -10.45 8.95 -1.68
N LYS A 39 -11.60 8.25 -1.62
CA LYS A 39 -12.75 8.77 -0.86
C LYS A 39 -12.57 8.45 0.61
N GLY A 40 -12.44 9.49 1.43
CA GLY A 40 -12.39 9.38 2.89
C GLY A 40 -13.72 9.76 3.55
N PRO A 41 -13.93 9.38 4.82
CA PRO A 41 -15.08 9.83 5.59
C PRO A 41 -15.04 11.35 5.81
N GLY A 42 -16.20 11.97 6.05
CA GLY A 42 -16.31 13.43 6.19
C GLY A 42 -15.51 14.02 7.36
N ASP A 43 -15.11 13.21 8.33
CA ASP A 43 -14.32 13.56 9.52
C ASP A 43 -12.83 13.16 9.39
N LEU A 44 -12.36 12.78 8.20
CA LEU A 44 -10.99 12.28 7.96
C LEU A 44 -9.89 13.18 8.54
N THR A 45 -10.03 14.52 8.40
CA THR A 45 -9.07 15.48 8.97
C THR A 45 -8.97 15.39 10.49
N ALA A 46 -10.10 15.16 11.17
CA ALA A 46 -10.11 15.00 12.63
C ALA A 46 -9.44 13.68 13.04
N ARG A 47 -9.68 12.59 12.29
CA ARG A 47 -9.04 11.28 12.51
C ARG A 47 -7.52 11.35 12.32
N HIS A 48 -7.05 12.05 11.29
CA HIS A 48 -5.62 12.16 10.95
C HIS A 48 -4.76 12.76 12.07
N ARG A 49 -5.32 13.65 12.90
CA ARG A 49 -4.59 14.25 14.03
C ARG A 49 -4.07 13.21 15.01
N HIS A 50 -4.87 12.18 15.28
CA HIS A 50 -4.59 11.19 16.33
C HIS A 50 -4.23 9.80 15.79
N SER A 51 -4.38 9.60 14.50
CA SER A 51 -4.21 8.29 13.87
C SER A 51 -3.42 8.37 12.57
N ASN A 52 -2.76 7.26 12.26
CA ASN A 52 -2.26 6.96 10.93
C ASN A 52 -3.41 6.37 10.12
N ILE A 53 -3.67 6.93 8.94
CA ILE A 53 -4.70 6.45 8.04
C ILE A 53 -4.04 5.76 6.85
N LEU A 54 -4.24 4.44 6.73
CA LEU A 54 -3.56 3.61 5.73
C LEU A 54 -4.43 2.50 5.16
N ARG A 55 -4.22 2.16 3.89
CA ARG A 55 -4.84 0.99 3.28
C ARG A 55 -4.43 -0.30 4.00
N LEU A 56 -5.35 -1.25 4.07
CA LEU A 56 -5.12 -2.56 4.65
C LEU A 56 -3.98 -3.29 3.92
N SER A 57 -3.92 -3.20 2.58
CA SER A 57 -2.80 -3.76 1.80
C SER A 57 -1.44 -3.22 2.24
N SER A 58 -1.31 -1.90 2.44
CA SER A 58 -0.07 -1.29 2.90
C SER A 58 0.24 -1.64 4.37
N ALA A 59 -0.76 -1.77 5.23
CA ALA A 59 -0.56 -2.28 6.59
C ALA A 59 0.05 -3.70 6.56
N VAL A 60 -0.44 -4.58 5.66
CA VAL A 60 0.14 -5.90 5.43
C VAL A 60 1.59 -5.79 4.93
N GLU A 61 1.89 -4.89 3.99
CA GLU A 61 3.26 -4.68 3.48
C GLU A 61 4.23 -4.31 4.60
N ILE A 62 3.81 -3.42 5.51
CA ILE A 62 4.61 -3.02 6.67
C ILE A 62 4.80 -4.22 7.61
N LEU A 63 3.73 -4.96 7.92
CA LEU A 63 3.82 -6.09 8.85
C LEU A 63 4.68 -7.23 8.32
N HIS A 64 4.57 -7.54 7.02
CA HIS A 64 5.36 -8.56 6.35
C HIS A 64 6.80 -8.10 6.04
N GLY A 65 6.99 -6.83 5.68
CA GLY A 65 8.27 -6.28 5.24
C GLY A 65 8.57 -6.49 3.75
N GLN A 66 7.57 -6.90 2.95
CA GLN A 66 7.66 -7.02 1.49
C GLN A 66 6.36 -6.51 0.84
N GLN A 67 6.41 -6.27 -0.47
CA GLN A 67 5.21 -5.92 -1.24
C GLN A 67 4.10 -6.95 -1.09
N TYR A 68 2.86 -6.47 -1.07
CA TYR A 68 1.69 -7.27 -0.72
C TYR A 68 1.52 -8.47 -1.66
N ASN A 69 1.75 -8.28 -2.96
CA ASN A 69 1.67 -9.31 -3.99
C ASN A 69 2.71 -10.43 -3.87
N ARG A 70 3.74 -10.27 -3.03
CA ARG A 70 4.74 -11.29 -2.71
C ARG A 70 4.45 -12.02 -1.41
N THR A 71 3.37 -11.67 -0.71
CA THR A 71 3.01 -12.28 0.57
C THR A 71 2.30 -13.62 0.32
N PRO A 72 2.81 -14.75 0.86
CA PRO A 72 2.12 -16.04 0.76
C PRO A 72 0.73 -15.97 1.38
N ALA A 73 -0.26 -16.63 0.77
CA ALA A 73 -1.67 -16.58 1.20
C ALA A 73 -1.87 -16.87 2.70
N HIS A 74 -1.20 -17.90 3.24
CA HIS A 74 -1.31 -18.25 4.67
C HIS A 74 -0.75 -17.17 5.62
N ARG A 75 0.21 -16.35 5.17
CA ARG A 75 0.74 -15.23 5.96
C ARG A 75 -0.11 -13.99 5.81
N LEU A 76 -0.67 -13.79 4.61
CA LEU A 76 -1.52 -12.67 4.31
C LEU A 76 -2.69 -12.60 5.29
N ASP A 77 -3.40 -13.70 5.49
CA ASP A 77 -4.53 -13.77 6.41
C ASP A 77 -4.09 -13.38 7.83
N ALA A 78 -2.96 -13.90 8.31
CA ALA A 78 -2.41 -13.57 9.62
C ALA A 78 -2.08 -12.08 9.77
N TYR A 79 -1.48 -11.45 8.75
CA TYR A 79 -1.16 -10.02 8.77
C TYR A 79 -2.39 -9.13 8.65
N VAL A 80 -3.39 -9.54 7.88
CA VAL A 80 -4.70 -8.86 7.82
C VAL A 80 -5.29 -8.83 9.22
N TYR A 81 -5.43 -9.97 9.89
CA TYR A 81 -5.99 -10.02 11.25
C TYR A 81 -5.17 -9.22 12.27
N GLN A 82 -3.84 -9.21 12.15
CA GLN A 82 -2.99 -8.37 12.99
C GLN A 82 -3.25 -6.87 12.78
N ALA A 83 -3.41 -6.43 11.52
CA ALA A 83 -3.72 -5.05 11.19
C ALA A 83 -5.12 -4.64 11.71
N LEU A 84 -6.15 -5.46 11.47
CA LEU A 84 -7.51 -5.22 11.94
C LEU A 84 -7.59 -5.15 13.48
N ASN A 85 -6.78 -5.95 14.18
CA ASN A 85 -6.77 -5.99 15.63
C ASN A 85 -6.20 -4.71 16.28
N VAL A 86 -5.38 -3.94 15.57
CA VAL A 86 -4.84 -2.66 16.09
C VAL A 86 -5.58 -1.43 15.57
N ALA A 87 -6.39 -1.58 14.52
CA ALA A 87 -7.21 -0.50 13.99
C ALA A 87 -8.38 -0.17 14.93
N THR A 88 -8.68 1.13 15.06
CA THR A 88 -9.84 1.64 15.79
C THR A 88 -11.09 1.53 14.94
N SER A 89 -11.00 1.91 13.67
CA SER A 89 -12.07 1.86 12.67
C SER A 89 -11.53 1.48 11.29
N ALA A 90 -12.43 1.16 10.36
CA ALA A 90 -12.11 0.95 8.96
C ALA A 90 -13.20 1.57 8.08
N PHE A 91 -12.84 2.00 6.88
CA PHE A 91 -13.77 2.63 5.93
C PHE A 91 -13.44 2.24 4.49
N ASP A 92 -14.45 2.35 3.63
CA ASP A 92 -14.37 2.05 2.21
C ASP A 92 -13.79 3.24 1.44
N GLY A 93 -12.65 3.05 0.79
CA GLY A 93 -11.97 4.05 -0.04
C GLY A 93 -12.69 4.40 -1.35
N ALA A 94 -13.71 3.64 -1.75
CA ALA A 94 -14.49 3.89 -2.96
C ALA A 94 -15.64 4.89 -2.73
N ASP A 95 -16.21 4.94 -1.53
CA ASP A 95 -17.35 5.81 -1.19
C ASP A 95 -17.21 6.62 0.11
N GLY A 96 -16.21 6.31 0.94
CA GLY A 96 -15.94 6.97 2.23
C GLY A 96 -16.80 6.47 3.38
N SER A 97 -17.63 5.42 3.19
CA SER A 97 -18.49 4.88 4.23
C SER A 97 -17.71 4.04 5.25
N ASP A 98 -18.11 4.09 6.52
CA ASP A 98 -17.52 3.22 7.55
C ASP A 98 -17.88 1.75 7.26
N ILE A 99 -16.90 0.86 7.43
CA ILE A 99 -17.09 -0.58 7.34
C ILE A 99 -17.47 -1.09 8.73
N GLU A 100 -18.77 -1.25 8.95
CA GLU A 100 -19.29 -1.87 10.17
C GLU A 100 -18.76 -3.30 10.32
N ASP A 101 -18.45 -3.71 11.55
CA ASP A 101 -17.93 -5.05 11.87
C ASP A 101 -16.68 -5.49 11.08
N PHE A 102 -15.81 -4.54 10.71
CA PHE A 102 -14.57 -4.82 9.96
C PHE A 102 -13.64 -5.85 10.63
N ARG A 103 -13.79 -6.10 11.93
CA ARG A 103 -12.99 -7.11 12.66
C ARG A 103 -13.41 -8.54 12.34
N SER A 104 -14.63 -8.74 11.87
CA SER A 104 -15.16 -10.04 11.43
C SER A 104 -14.85 -10.36 9.97
N LEU A 105 -13.97 -9.57 9.35
CA LEU A 105 -13.57 -9.71 7.95
C LEU A 105 -13.04 -11.13 7.67
N LEU A 106 -13.57 -11.75 6.62
CA LEU A 106 -13.16 -13.05 6.13
C LEU A 106 -12.38 -12.90 4.82
N MET A 107 -11.18 -13.46 4.77
CA MET A 107 -10.40 -13.53 3.53
C MET A 107 -10.99 -14.60 2.62
N LEU A 108 -11.33 -14.24 1.38
CA LEU A 108 -11.77 -15.22 0.38
C LEU A 108 -10.57 -15.69 -0.46
N GLU A 109 -10.67 -16.89 -1.02
CA GLU A 109 -9.65 -17.44 -1.92
C GLU A 109 -9.71 -16.81 -3.32
N SER A 110 -10.83 -16.20 -3.68
CA SER A 110 -11.04 -15.55 -4.97
C SER A 110 -10.31 -14.20 -5.07
N SER A 111 -10.06 -13.78 -6.31
CA SER A 111 -9.47 -12.49 -6.67
C SER A 111 -10.53 -11.47 -7.06
N ILE A 112 -10.17 -10.18 -7.06
CA ILE A 112 -11.09 -9.07 -7.35
C ILE A 112 -11.68 -9.11 -8.77
N ASN A 113 -10.97 -9.69 -9.75
CA ASN A 113 -11.45 -9.85 -11.12
C ASN A 113 -12.36 -11.07 -11.31
N ASN A 114 -12.32 -12.03 -10.37
CA ASN A 114 -13.08 -13.27 -10.43
C ASN A 114 -14.22 -13.33 -9.40
N THR A 115 -14.41 -12.26 -8.63
CA THR A 115 -15.48 -12.15 -7.63
C THR A 115 -16.51 -11.14 -8.12
N PHE A 116 -17.79 -11.52 -8.09
CA PHE A 116 -18.87 -10.63 -8.48
C PHE A 116 -19.27 -9.69 -7.33
N CYS A 117 -19.60 -8.46 -7.68
CA CYS A 117 -20.21 -7.50 -6.77
C CYS A 117 -21.73 -7.74 -6.74
N TYR A 118 -22.30 -7.79 -5.54
CA TYR A 118 -23.73 -8.00 -5.34
C TYR A 118 -24.44 -6.77 -4.78
N CYS A 119 -23.82 -5.59 -4.84
CA CYS A 119 -24.47 -4.36 -4.38
C CYS A 119 -25.61 -3.97 -5.33
N GLU A 120 -26.65 -3.34 -4.80
CA GLU A 120 -27.82 -2.89 -5.57
C GLU A 120 -27.48 -1.88 -6.67
N GLN A 121 -26.30 -1.27 -6.57
CA GLN A 121 -25.87 -0.20 -7.45
C GLN A 121 -25.06 -0.69 -8.65
N CYS A 122 -24.80 -2.00 -8.75
CA CYS A 122 -24.08 -2.61 -9.86
C CYS A 122 -25.01 -3.46 -10.73
N PRO A 123 -24.85 -3.44 -12.06
CA PRO A 123 -25.46 -4.41 -12.95
C PRO A 123 -25.09 -5.86 -12.56
N VAL A 124 -25.99 -6.80 -12.88
CA VAL A 124 -25.71 -8.23 -12.67
C VAL A 124 -24.48 -8.63 -13.48
N GLY A 125 -23.54 -9.33 -12.84
CA GLY A 125 -22.30 -9.78 -13.46
C GLY A 125 -21.13 -8.80 -13.37
N THR A 126 -21.31 -7.63 -12.75
CA THR A 126 -20.19 -6.72 -12.47
C THR A 126 -19.22 -7.35 -11.47
N THR A 127 -17.93 -7.39 -11.81
CA THR A 127 -16.87 -7.88 -10.90
C THR A 127 -16.54 -6.84 -9.84
N VAL A 128 -15.93 -7.24 -8.73
CA VAL A 128 -15.44 -6.32 -7.68
C VAL A 128 -14.44 -5.33 -8.28
N LEU A 129 -13.56 -5.77 -9.19
CA LEU A 129 -12.66 -4.88 -9.92
C LEU A 129 -13.40 -3.78 -10.69
N ASN A 130 -14.42 -4.15 -11.45
CA ASN A 130 -15.21 -3.19 -12.24
C ASN A 130 -16.02 -2.27 -11.34
N HIS A 131 -16.61 -2.80 -10.27
CA HIS A 131 -17.30 -1.99 -9.25
C HIS A 131 -16.37 -0.91 -8.70
N ILE A 132 -15.15 -1.29 -8.30
CA ILE A 132 -14.15 -0.35 -7.78
C ILE A 132 -13.83 0.72 -8.83
N HIS A 133 -13.57 0.30 -10.07
CA HIS A 133 -13.25 1.22 -11.17
C HIS A 133 -14.38 2.23 -11.42
N GLU A 134 -15.63 1.77 -11.47
CA GLU A 134 -16.80 2.61 -11.69
C GLU A 134 -17.03 3.60 -10.53
N ARG A 135 -16.80 3.17 -9.29
CA ARG A 135 -17.08 3.96 -8.08
C ARG A 135 -16.00 4.97 -7.76
N ALA A 136 -14.74 4.56 -7.90
CA ALA A 136 -13.59 5.35 -7.53
C ALA A 136 -12.97 6.10 -8.73
N GLY A 137 -13.31 5.71 -9.96
CA GLY A 137 -12.70 6.26 -11.18
C GLY A 137 -11.32 5.70 -11.48
N GLU A 138 -10.81 4.77 -10.66
CA GLU A 138 -9.44 4.28 -10.69
C GLU A 138 -9.40 2.77 -10.47
N LEU A 139 -8.41 2.12 -11.07
CA LEU A 139 -8.17 0.69 -10.85
C LEU A 139 -7.28 0.49 -9.63
N PRO A 140 -7.52 -0.55 -8.81
CA PRO A 140 -6.55 -0.97 -7.80
C PRO A 140 -5.24 -1.36 -8.49
N ARG A 141 -4.12 -1.15 -7.79
CA ARG A 141 -2.78 -1.54 -8.24
C ARG A 141 -2.69 -3.06 -8.46
N GLN A 142 -3.46 -3.82 -7.69
CA GLN A 142 -3.44 -5.27 -7.70
C GLN A 142 -4.69 -5.85 -8.36
N LEU A 143 -4.67 -5.94 -9.70
CA LEU A 143 -5.79 -6.44 -10.50
C LEU A 143 -6.20 -7.90 -10.20
N GLN A 144 -5.27 -8.67 -9.61
CA GLN A 144 -5.48 -10.06 -9.15
C GLN A 144 -5.47 -10.17 -7.62
N GLY A 145 -5.58 -9.04 -6.91
CA GLY A 145 -5.58 -9.03 -5.44
C GLY A 145 -6.72 -9.87 -4.88
N ARG A 146 -6.50 -10.50 -3.72
CA ARG A 146 -7.55 -11.19 -2.98
C ARG A 146 -8.62 -10.21 -2.51
N VAL A 147 -9.82 -10.74 -2.28
CA VAL A 147 -10.93 -10.01 -1.69
C VAL A 147 -11.19 -10.43 -0.25
N ALA A 148 -11.87 -9.55 0.44
CA ALA A 148 -12.32 -9.71 1.80
C ALA A 148 -13.83 -9.53 1.86
N GLN A 149 -14.51 -10.35 2.67
CA GLN A 149 -15.94 -10.24 2.93
C GLN A 149 -16.18 -9.73 4.34
N VAL A 150 -17.15 -8.83 4.50
CA VAL A 150 -17.70 -8.41 5.79
C VAL A 150 -19.20 -8.72 5.80
N GLY A 151 -19.73 -9.15 6.96
CA GLY A 151 -21.09 -9.63 7.10
C GLY A 151 -21.28 -11.07 6.60
N LEU A 152 -22.48 -11.62 6.87
CA LEU A 152 -22.87 -12.98 6.49
C LEU A 152 -24.20 -12.92 5.71
N GLY A 153 -24.45 -13.88 4.81
CA GLY A 153 -25.74 -13.95 4.13
C GLY A 153 -26.02 -12.79 3.17
N GLN A 154 -27.17 -12.12 3.32
CA GLN A 154 -27.65 -11.11 2.37
C GLN A 154 -27.01 -9.73 2.57
N GLU A 155 -26.50 -9.43 3.77
CA GLU A 155 -25.75 -8.20 4.05
C GLU A 155 -24.25 -8.27 3.68
N ALA A 156 -23.80 -9.37 3.08
CA ALA A 156 -22.40 -9.59 2.76
C ALA A 156 -21.88 -8.54 1.77
N LYS A 157 -20.84 -7.81 2.18
CA LYS A 157 -20.11 -6.85 1.34
C LYS A 157 -18.73 -7.39 1.03
N ILE A 158 -18.30 -7.24 -0.22
CA ILE A 158 -17.00 -7.72 -0.70
C ILE A 158 -16.14 -6.53 -1.07
N PHE A 159 -14.92 -6.50 -0.54
CA PHE A 159 -13.97 -5.42 -0.71
C PHE A 159 -12.64 -5.96 -1.23
N SER A 160 -11.91 -5.13 -1.99
CA SER A 160 -10.48 -5.38 -2.16
C SER A 160 -9.70 -4.91 -0.93
N LEU A 161 -8.53 -5.49 -0.68
CA LEU A 161 -7.66 -5.04 0.41
C LEU A 161 -7.09 -3.63 0.18
N GLU A 162 -7.09 -3.14 -1.07
CA GLU A 162 -6.67 -1.77 -1.38
C GLU A 162 -7.80 -0.75 -1.20
N GLN A 163 -9.05 -1.22 -1.19
CA GLN A 163 -10.24 -0.41 -0.94
C GLN A 163 -10.46 -0.18 0.56
N ILE A 164 -10.04 -1.11 1.42
CA ILE A 164 -10.19 -0.98 2.87
C ILE A 164 -9.11 -0.05 3.41
N TRP A 165 -9.53 1.05 4.03
CA TRP A 165 -8.67 1.93 4.79
C TRP A 165 -8.84 1.68 6.28
N LEU A 166 -7.73 1.71 7.01
CA LEU A 166 -7.64 1.51 8.43
C LEU A 166 -7.28 2.82 9.13
N ASP A 167 -7.99 3.07 10.22
CA ASP A 167 -7.68 4.09 11.20
C ASP A 167 -6.85 3.44 12.31
N ILE A 168 -5.55 3.72 12.35
CA ILE A 168 -4.60 3.08 13.28
C ILE A 168 -4.02 4.14 14.22
N PRO A 169 -4.21 4.03 15.55
CA PRO A 169 -3.70 5.01 16.50
C PRO A 169 -2.21 5.31 16.33
N LYS A 170 -1.82 6.59 16.44
CA LYS A 170 -0.41 6.96 16.53
C LYS A 170 0.15 6.47 17.87
N VAL A 171 1.37 5.93 17.87
CA VAL A 171 2.08 5.69 19.13
C VAL A 171 2.57 7.05 19.61
N HIS A 172 2.13 7.50 20.78
CA HIS A 172 2.76 8.64 21.43
C HIS A 172 4.19 8.24 21.81
N ILE A 173 5.15 8.73 21.03
CA ILE A 173 6.56 8.73 21.39
C ILE A 173 6.75 10.02 22.18
N PRO A 174 7.03 9.96 23.49
CA PRO A 174 7.39 11.15 24.25
C PRO A 174 8.53 11.88 23.53
N ASP A 175 8.47 13.20 23.44
CA ASP A 175 9.43 14.01 22.67
C ASP A 175 10.90 13.72 23.04
N GLU A 176 11.16 13.30 24.28
CA GLU A 176 12.50 12.94 24.80
C GLU A 176 13.10 11.65 24.19
N ASP A 177 12.28 10.81 23.53
CA ASP A 177 12.66 9.50 22.99
C ASP A 177 12.55 9.43 21.46
N GLN A 178 12.34 10.56 20.78
CA GLN A 178 12.33 10.61 19.32
C GLN A 178 13.74 10.30 18.78
N PRO A 179 13.94 9.17 18.07
CA PRO A 179 15.27 8.74 17.67
C PRO A 179 15.99 9.78 16.80
N TRP A 180 15.26 10.49 15.94
CA TRP A 180 15.80 11.48 14.99
C TRP A 180 16.40 12.71 15.66
N ASP A 181 15.92 13.12 16.84
CA ASP A 181 16.56 14.20 17.61
C ASP A 181 17.95 13.76 18.12
N ARG A 182 18.13 12.46 18.42
CA ARG A 182 19.47 11.90 18.72
C ARG A 182 20.36 11.75 17.48
N TRP A 183 19.81 11.53 16.30
CA TRP A 183 20.61 11.43 15.07
C TRP A 183 21.22 12.79 14.70
N GLU A 184 20.45 13.88 14.82
CA GLU A 184 20.99 15.23 14.62
C GLU A 184 22.06 15.58 15.67
N GLU A 185 21.89 15.17 16.93
CA GLU A 185 22.91 15.37 17.97
C GLU A 185 24.18 14.53 17.75
N LEU A 186 24.07 13.30 17.24
CA LEU A 186 25.22 12.44 16.96
C LEU A 186 26.00 12.88 15.72
N GLU A 187 25.33 13.30 14.65
CA GLU A 187 25.99 13.80 13.43
C GLU A 187 26.61 15.19 13.65
N HIS A 188 25.93 16.11 14.35
CA HIS A 188 26.49 17.43 14.65
C HIS A 188 27.48 17.44 15.82
N GLY A 189 27.33 16.53 16.79
CA GLY A 189 28.25 16.40 17.93
C GLY A 189 29.62 15.87 17.51
N GLN A 190 29.67 14.85 16.64
CA GLN A 190 30.94 14.33 16.13
C GLN A 190 31.64 15.28 15.15
N TYR A 191 30.88 16.11 14.41
CA TYR A 191 31.47 17.14 13.55
C TYR A 191 32.04 18.32 14.33
N ARG A 192 31.46 18.68 15.48
CA ARG A 192 31.98 19.77 16.33
C ARG A 192 33.24 19.39 17.10
N GLU A 193 33.36 18.16 17.59
CA GLU A 193 34.57 17.75 18.32
C GLU A 193 35.79 17.56 17.41
N ARG A 194 35.60 17.28 16.11
CA ARG A 194 36.72 17.17 15.15
C ARG A 194 37.30 18.51 14.69
N CYS A 195 36.58 19.62 14.81
CA CYS A 195 37.05 20.94 14.39
C CYS A 195 37.58 21.82 15.54
N SER A 196 37.54 21.33 16.78
CA SER A 196 37.84 22.17 17.96
C SER A 196 39.24 21.99 18.55
N SER A 197 40.05 21.02 18.12
CA SER A 197 41.33 20.74 18.82
C SER A 197 42.62 21.09 18.09
N ASP A 198 42.63 21.40 16.79
CA ASP A 198 43.90 21.62 16.06
C ASP A 198 43.86 22.63 14.88
N CYS A 199 43.12 23.73 15.00
CA CYS A 199 43.13 24.80 13.99
C CYS A 199 43.76 26.11 14.49
N SER A 200 44.96 26.03 15.08
CA SER A 200 45.69 27.25 15.53
C SER A 200 46.77 27.75 14.57
N ASN A 201 47.04 27.10 13.43
CA ASN A 201 48.12 27.54 12.53
C ASN A 201 47.95 27.14 11.05
N LEU A 202 46.78 27.36 10.43
CA LEU A 202 46.70 27.32 8.96
C LEU A 202 45.75 28.41 8.44
N ASP A 203 46.27 29.12 7.45
CA ASP A 203 45.65 30.19 6.67
C ASP A 203 44.23 29.81 6.21
N CYS A 204 43.21 30.46 6.76
CA CYS A 204 41.82 30.29 6.36
C CYS A 204 41.51 31.09 5.08
N SER A 205 42.15 30.73 3.97
CA SER A 205 41.78 31.21 2.64
C SER A 205 41.83 30.08 1.63
N LEU A 206 40.85 29.17 1.69
CA LEU A 206 40.39 28.31 0.58
C LEU A 206 39.43 27.28 1.16
N HIS A 207 38.12 27.53 1.11
CA HIS A 207 37.09 26.49 1.07
C HIS A 207 35.75 27.15 0.69
N GLU A 208 35.58 27.45 -0.59
CA GLU A 208 34.27 27.71 -1.20
C GLU A 208 33.63 26.45 -1.82
N ASP A 209 34.28 25.28 -1.76
CA ASP A 209 33.83 24.07 -2.46
C ASP A 209 33.45 22.90 -1.54
N LEU A 210 32.51 23.11 -0.62
CA LEU A 210 31.77 21.99 -0.02
C LEU A 210 30.27 22.32 -0.01
N GLN A 211 29.65 22.21 -1.19
CA GLN A 211 28.22 21.96 -1.25
C GLN A 211 27.92 20.58 -0.66
N PRO A 212 26.85 20.42 0.14
CA PRO A 212 26.40 19.11 0.58
C PRO A 212 26.00 18.31 -0.66
N TRP A 213 26.44 17.05 -0.69
CA TRP A 213 26.16 16.09 -1.76
C TRP A 213 24.64 15.86 -1.90
N TYR A 214 24.00 16.70 -2.69
CA TYR A 214 22.70 16.40 -3.29
C TYR A 214 22.96 15.43 -4.44
N HIS A 215 22.58 14.17 -4.26
CA HIS A 215 22.39 13.27 -5.41
C HIS A 215 21.01 13.58 -6.00
N PRO A 216 20.90 14.11 -7.23
CA PRO A 216 19.63 14.10 -7.93
C PRO A 216 19.35 12.64 -8.32
N LEU A 217 18.22 12.12 -7.86
CA LEU A 217 17.66 10.86 -8.35
C LEU A 217 17.54 10.95 -9.88
N GLY A 218 18.09 9.93 -10.54
CA GLY A 218 18.12 9.82 -11.98
C GLY A 218 16.73 9.87 -12.60
N ASN A 219 16.66 10.60 -13.70
CA ASN A 219 15.60 10.63 -14.68
C ASN A 219 15.28 9.20 -15.19
N PRO A 220 14.08 8.63 -14.96
CA PRO A 220 13.69 7.36 -15.55
C PRO A 220 13.04 7.63 -16.90
N ASP A 221 13.81 8.13 -17.86
CA ASP A 221 13.40 8.06 -19.25
C ASP A 221 14.61 8.01 -20.18
N THR A 222 14.52 7.08 -21.14
CA THR A 222 15.38 6.84 -22.31
C THR A 222 16.55 5.82 -22.17
N THR A 223 16.25 4.61 -22.66
CA THR A 223 17.03 3.81 -23.63
C THR A 223 18.45 3.35 -23.28
N ASN A 224 18.59 2.05 -22.94
CA ASN A 224 19.33 1.04 -23.70
C ASN A 224 19.75 -0.13 -22.81
N TRP A 225 19.07 -1.27 -22.96
CA TRP A 225 19.64 -2.58 -22.64
C TRP A 225 19.50 -3.48 -23.88
N PRO A 226 20.55 -4.22 -24.27
CA PRO A 226 20.54 -5.06 -25.45
C PRO A 226 19.83 -6.37 -25.11
N TYR A 227 18.70 -6.63 -25.76
CA TYR A 227 18.21 -7.99 -25.89
C TYR A 227 18.49 -8.42 -27.33
N ASP A 228 19.44 -9.34 -27.46
CA ASP A 228 19.50 -10.24 -28.61
C ASP A 228 18.21 -11.05 -28.60
N VAL A 229 17.32 -10.73 -29.54
CA VAL A 229 16.14 -11.53 -29.87
C VAL A 229 16.61 -12.57 -30.88
N PRO A 230 16.51 -13.88 -30.60
CA PRO A 230 16.57 -14.87 -31.66
C PRO A 230 15.27 -14.80 -32.45
N ASP A 231 15.40 -14.50 -33.74
CA ASP A 231 14.37 -14.71 -34.75
C ASP A 231 13.97 -16.19 -34.84
N GLU A 232 12.81 -16.41 -35.45
CA GLU A 232 12.29 -17.69 -35.97
C GLU A 232 11.58 -18.63 -34.98
N TYR A 233 10.24 -18.57 -35.00
CA TYR A 233 9.44 -19.76 -35.29
C TYR A 233 8.28 -19.37 -36.21
N ASP A 234 8.45 -19.65 -37.50
CA ASP A 234 7.35 -19.95 -38.41
C ASP A 234 6.59 -21.16 -37.86
N TYR A 235 5.28 -21.02 -37.67
CA TYR A 235 4.40 -22.17 -37.62
C TYR A 235 3.33 -22.01 -38.69
N ASP A 236 3.51 -22.84 -39.71
CA ASP A 236 2.66 -22.97 -40.88
C ASP A 236 1.19 -23.15 -40.50
N SER A 237 0.38 -22.31 -41.13
CA SER A 237 -0.99 -22.63 -41.48
C SER A 237 -0.99 -23.80 -42.48
N ASP A 238 -1.50 -24.96 -42.08
CA ASP A 238 -2.30 -25.81 -42.96
C ASP A 238 -2.89 -27.00 -42.20
N GLY A 239 -4.17 -27.27 -42.46
CA GLY A 239 -4.63 -28.65 -42.52
C GLY A 239 -5.64 -29.12 -41.48
N THR A 240 -6.90 -29.11 -41.92
CA THR A 240 -7.89 -30.20 -41.79
C THR A 240 -8.56 -30.47 -40.43
N ASP A 241 -9.82 -30.03 -40.39
CA ASP A 241 -10.97 -30.67 -39.74
C ASP A 241 -11.12 -32.14 -40.22
N PRO A 242 -11.35 -33.09 -39.30
CA PRO A 242 -12.46 -34.00 -39.52
C PRO A 242 -13.24 -34.36 -38.23
N ASP A 243 -14.57 -34.32 -38.36
CA ASP A 243 -15.53 -35.30 -37.86
C ASP A 243 -15.32 -35.89 -36.46
N ALA A 244 -16.15 -35.46 -35.50
CA ALA A 244 -16.72 -36.38 -34.52
C ALA A 244 -18.11 -35.90 -34.06
N GLU A 245 -19.10 -36.57 -34.64
CA GLU A 245 -20.52 -36.51 -34.40
C GLU A 245 -20.94 -36.80 -32.94
N ASN A 246 -22.11 -36.24 -32.59
CA ASN A 246 -23.23 -36.83 -31.84
C ASN A 246 -22.97 -37.59 -30.53
N HIS A 247 -23.64 -37.15 -29.46
CA HIS A 247 -24.65 -38.00 -28.80
C HIS A 247 -25.66 -37.16 -27.99
N TYR A 248 -26.94 -37.36 -28.35
CA TYR A 248 -28.14 -37.01 -27.59
C TYR A 248 -28.18 -37.69 -26.22
N GLY A 249 -28.86 -37.07 -25.24
CA GLY A 249 -29.29 -37.75 -24.03
C GLY A 249 -30.04 -36.87 -23.04
N LEU A 250 -31.34 -36.64 -23.30
CA LEU A 250 -32.33 -36.19 -22.32
C LEU A 250 -32.53 -37.26 -21.23
N TYR A 251 -32.54 -36.85 -19.96
CA TYR A 251 -33.45 -37.30 -18.89
C TYR A 251 -33.53 -36.23 -17.81
#